data_AF-A0A0D8L810-F1
#
_entry.id   AF-A0A0D8L810-F1
#
_cell.length_a   1.000
_cell.length_b   1.000
_cell.length_c   1.000
_cell.angle_alpha   90.00
_cell.angle_beta   90.00
_cell.angle_gamma   90.00
#
_symmetry.space_group_name_H-M   'P 1'
#
loop_
_entity.id
_entity.type
_entity.pdbx_description
1 polymer ?
#
loop_
_entity_poly.entity_id
_entity_poly.type
_entity_poly.pdbx_seq_one_letter_code
_entity_poly.pdbx_strand_id
1 'polypeptide(L)' 'MFTDIAAAIEEARYLMNTSGHHHAVVQSSAGVMLVRLLYGIGVAARRKVMFSTDVDGMGVVIPEVK' A
#
# COMPACT_ATOMS: atom_id res chain seq x y z
N MET A 1 0.85 -2.94 11.00
CA MET A 1 -0.18 -1.87 11.02
C MET A 1 0.57 -0.57 11.22
N PHE A 2 0.29 0.46 10.42
CA PHE A 2 1.13 1.66 10.33
C PHE A 2 0.32 2.95 10.50
N THR A 3 0.95 3.96 11.09
CA THR A 3 0.44 5.35 11.18
C THR A 3 1.32 6.34 10.44
N ASP A 4 2.55 5.95 10.08
CA ASP A 4 3.46 6.67 9.18
C ASP A 4 3.47 5.98 7.81
N ILE A 5 3.21 6.77 6.76
CA ILE A 5 3.15 6.26 5.39
C ILE A 5 4.54 5.84 4.87
N ALA A 6 5.61 6.51 5.30
CA ALA A 6 6.96 6.15 4.87
C ALA A 6 7.32 4.74 5.37
N ALA A 7 7.04 4.45 6.64
CA ALA A 7 7.24 3.13 7.22
C ALA A 7 6.38 2.05 6.53
N ALA A 8 5.14 2.37 6.15
CA ALA A 8 4.26 1.44 5.44
C ALA A 8 4.76 1.13 4.01
N ILE A 9 5.33 2.11 3.32
CA ILE A 9 5.93 1.94 1.98
C ILE A 9 7.16 1.05 2.05
N GLU A 10 8.06 1.29 3.01
CA GLU A 10 9.26 0.46 3.19
C GLU A 10 8.90 -0.99 3.51
N GLU A 11 7.88 -1.23 4.34
CA GLU A 11 7.37 -2.58 4.59
C GLU A 11 6.84 -3.23 3.31
N ALA A 12 6.07 -2.50 2.49
CA ALA A 12 5.57 -3.03 1.23
C ALA A 12 6.70 -3.40 0.26
N ARG A 13 7.77 -2.61 0.20
CA ARG A 13 9.00 -2.90 -0.58
C ARG A 13 9.73 -4.13 -0.04
N TYR A 14 9.89 -4.23 1.28
CA TYR A 14 10.49 -5.39 1.92
C TYR A 14 9.72 -6.68 1.60
N LEU A 15 8.39 -6.64 1.70
CA LEU A 15 7.53 -7.79 1.38
C LEU A 15 7.57 -8.16 -0.10
N MET A 16 7.62 -7.17 -1.01
CA MET A 16 7.83 -7.42 -2.44
C MET A 16 9.16 -8.15 -2.67
N ASN A 17 10.25 -7.68 -2.07
CA ASN A 17 11.59 -8.27 -2.25
C ASN A 17 11.70 -9.69 -1.68
N THR A 18 10.97 -9.99 -0.60
CA THR A 18 11.04 -11.30 0.07
C THR A 18 10.07 -12.34 -0.51
N SER A 19 8.88 -11.91 -0.93
CA SER A 19 7.84 -12.82 -1.45
C SER A 19 7.76 -12.86 -2.97
N GLY A 20 8.31 -11.87 -3.68
CA GLY A 20 8.18 -11.70 -5.13
C GLY A 20 6.80 -11.24 -5.59
N HIS A 21 5.91 -10.85 -4.67
CA HIS A 21 4.55 -10.43 -4.99
C HIS A 21 4.32 -8.96 -4.70
N HIS A 22 3.54 -8.29 -5.56
CA HIS A 22 3.23 -6.87 -5.36
C HIS A 22 2.33 -6.65 -4.15
N HIS A 23 2.66 -5.62 -3.38
CA HIS A 23 1.95 -5.21 -2.17
C HIS A 23 1.47 -3.78 -2.31
N ALA A 24 0.36 -3.46 -1.64
CA ALA A 24 -0.19 -2.12 -1.57
C ALA A 24 -0.41 -1.69 -0.13
N VAL A 25 -0.20 -0.40 0.12
CA VAL A 25 -0.60 0.27 1.35
C VAL A 25 -2.04 0.73 1.18
N VAL A 26 -2.92 0.25 2.05
CA VAL A 26 -4.34 0.58 2.05
C VAL A 26 -4.70 1.30 3.34
N GLN A 27 -5.34 2.47 3.23
CA GLN A 27 -5.86 3.18 4.39
C GLN A 27 -7.22 2.63 4.81
N SER A 28 -7.38 2.37 6.11
CA SER A 28 -8.67 2.11 6.72
C SER A 28 -9.42 3.42 6.99
N SER A 29 -10.74 3.32 7.23
CA SER A 29 -11.55 4.48 7.63
C SER A 29 -11.15 5.09 8.97
N ALA A 30 -10.37 4.39 9.80
CA ALA A 30 -9.85 4.89 11.06
C ALA A 30 -8.50 5.62 10.90
N GLY A 31 -8.04 5.87 9.67
CA GLY A 31 -6.75 6.52 9.38
C GLY A 31 -5.54 5.61 9.48
N VAL A 32 -5.73 4.36 9.88
CA VAL A 32 -4.67 3.35 10.01
C VAL A 32 -4.34 2.73 8.66
N MET A 33 -3.06 2.50 8.38
CA MET A 33 -2.55 1.88 7.15
C MET A 33 -2.21 0.40 7.33
N LEU A 34 -2.57 -0.41 6.33
CA LEU A 34 -2.29 -1.83 6.25
C LEU A 34 -1.59 -2.16 4.93
N VAL A 35 -0.57 -3.01 4.98
CA VAL A 35 0.08 -3.56 3.77
C VAL A 35 -0.65 -4.85 3.40
N ARG A 36 -1.06 -4.97 2.14
CA ARG A 36 -1.80 -6.14 1.61
C ARG A 36 -1.29 -6.54 0.23
N LEU A 37 -1.40 -7.82 -0.10
CA LEU A 37 -1.12 -8.33 -1.45
C LEU A 37 -2.06 -7.67 -2.47
N LEU A 38 -1.48 -7.11 -3.53
CA LEU A 38 -2.20 -6.31 -4.53
C LEU A 38 -3.29 -7.09 -5.27
N TYR A 39 -3.03 -8.37 -5.58
CA TYR A 39 -3.99 -9.21 -6.30
C TYR A 39 -5.21 -9.64 -5.46
N GLY A 40 -5.09 -9.59 -4.13
CA GLY A 40 -6.17 -9.94 -3.19
C GLY A 40 -7.02 -8.74 -2.74
N ILE A 41 -6.76 -7.54 -3.27
CA ILE A 41 -7.46 -6.33 -2.86
C ILE A 41 -8.79 -6.23 -3.61
N GLY A 42 -9.90 -6.41 -2.88
CA GLY A 42 -11.24 -6.19 -3.41
C GLY A 42 -11.47 -4.75 -3.86
N VAL A 43 -12.47 -4.55 -4.73
CA VAL A 43 -12.75 -3.25 -5.39
C VAL A 43 -12.89 -2.09 -4.41
N ALA A 44 -13.55 -2.30 -3.27
CA ALA A 44 -13.71 -1.28 -2.24
C ALA A 44 -12.39 -0.86 -1.58
N ALA A 45 -11.46 -1.80 -1.39
CA ALA A 45 -10.16 -1.54 -0.80
C ALA A 45 -9.18 -0.94 -1.83
N ARG A 46 -9.33 -1.24 -3.12
CA ARG A 46 -8.54 -0.63 -4.21
C ARG A 46 -8.67 0.89 -4.25
N ARG A 47 -9.87 1.41 -3.97
CA ARG A 47 -10.09 2.86 -3.90
C ARG A 47 -9.28 3.52 -2.79
N LYS A 48 -8.92 2.77 -1.73
CA LYS A 48 -8.19 3.25 -0.55
C LYS A 48 -6.70 2.94 -0.59
N VAL A 49 -6.18 2.58 -1.76
CA VAL A 49 -4.75 2.35 -1.97
C VAL A 49 -4.04 3.71 -1.99
N MET A 50 -3.09 3.88 -1.08
CA MET A 50 -2.22 5.07 -1.01
C MET A 50 -0.92 4.87 -1.80
N PHE A 51 -0.47 3.62 -1.90
CA PHE A 51 0.76 3.21 -2.58
C PHE A 51 0.68 1.75 -3.02
N SER A 52 1.34 1.39 -4.13
CA SER A 52 1.51 0.01 -4.60
C SER A 52 2.92 -0.20 -5.15
N THR A 53 3.51 -1.35 -4.85
CA THR A 53 4.85 -1.69 -5.35
C THR A 53 4.90 -1.97 -6.86
N ASP A 54 3.76 -2.18 -7.50
CA ASP A 54 3.64 -2.34 -8.96
C ASP A 54 3.98 -1.06 -9.74
N VAL A 55 3.79 0.10 -9.09
CA VAL A 55 4.09 1.43 -9.66
C VAL A 55 5.20 2.14 -8.88
N ASP A 56 5.96 1.39 -8.06
CA ASP A 56 7.06 1.96 -7.29
C ASP A 56 8.16 2.50 -8.22
N GLY A 57 8.61 3.72 -7.97
CA GLY A 57 9.53 4.44 -8.86
C GLY A 57 8.87 5.22 -10.01
N MET A 58 7.55 5.06 -10.24
CA MET A 58 6.79 5.86 -11.23
C MET A 58 6.26 7.19 -10.66
N GLY A 59 6.64 7.55 -9.42
CA GLY A 59 6.43 8.88 -8.84
C GLY A 59 5.03 9.19 -8.28
N VAL A 60 4.10 8.23 -8.23
CA VAL A 60 2.72 8.50 -7.78
C VAL A 60 2.49 7.90 -6.40
N VAL A 61 2.87 8.63 -5.35
CA VAL A 61 2.27 8.44 -4.02
C VAL A 61 1.01 9.28 -3.98
N ILE A 62 -0.15 8.68 -3.66
CA ILE A 62 -1.40 9.42 -3.49
C ILE A 62 -1.56 9.65 -1.98
N PRO A 63 -1.14 10.82 -1.46
CA PRO A 63 -1.08 11.06 -0.02
C PRO A 63 -2.47 11.11 0.64
N GLU A 64 -3.53 11.34 -0.14
CA GLU A 64 -4.89 11.46 0.35
C GLU A 64 -5.86 10.67 -0.53
N VAL A 65 -6.33 9.53 -0.04
CA VAL A 65 -7.59 8.96 -0.54
C VAL A 65 -8.71 9.55 0.30
N LYS A 66 -9.58 10.37 -0.32
CA LYS A 66 -10.86 10.81 0.27
C LYS A 66 -11.96 9.76 0.09
#